data_AF-A0A812KS18-F1
#
_entry.id   AF-A0A812KS18-F1
#
_cell.length_a   1.000
_cell.length_b   1.000
_cell.length_c   1.000
_cell.angle_alpha   90.00
_cell.angle_beta   90.00
_cell.angle_gamma   90.00
#
_symmetry.space_group_name_H-M   'P 1'
#
loop_
_entity.id
_entity.type
_entity.pdbx_description
1 polymer ?
#
loop_
_entity_poly.entity_id
_entity_poly.type
_entity_poly.pdbx_seq_one_letter_code
_entity_poly.pdbx_strand_id
1 'polypeptide(L)'
;MWPCCGPGIGRRGRGECSKSTVRFAETCVIIDKLDKIGADAVKKELSDKVGLSAEVGETIVAATGAKTLEEFAEIAGVGESEEVKELRRLFALAEDYGFADWLQFDASVVRGLAYYTGVVFEGFDRAGVLRAVCGGGRYDKLLELYGSKKEVPCVGFGFGDCVVMELLKERGVLPELPPSVDMVVAAYNADMMGKACFRVCL
;
A
#
# COMPACT_ATOMS: atom_id res chain seq x y z
N MET A 1 -3.00 -13.58 -8.32
CA MET A 1 -2.19 -14.80 -8.54
C MET A 1 -2.16 -15.08 -10.03
N TRP A 2 -1.05 -14.79 -10.72
CA TRP A 2 -0.90 -15.17 -12.13
C TRP A 2 -1.12 -16.69 -12.27
N PRO A 3 -1.93 -17.17 -13.23
CA PRO A 3 -2.43 -18.53 -13.21
C PRO A 3 -1.36 -19.53 -13.66
N CYS A 4 -0.56 -20.03 -12.71
CA CYS A 4 0.36 -21.16 -12.94
C CYS A 4 -0.21 -22.52 -12.47
N CYS A 5 -1.48 -22.61 -12.07
CA CYS A 5 -2.09 -23.86 -11.63
C CYS A 5 -3.37 -24.17 -12.41
N GLY A 6 -3.21 -24.78 -13.58
CA GLY A 6 -4.31 -25.48 -14.25
C GLY A 6 -4.77 -26.72 -13.47
N PRO A 7 -6.03 -27.15 -13.64
CA PRO A 7 -6.59 -28.28 -12.90
C PRO A 7 -6.11 -29.60 -13.51
N GLY A 8 -5.11 -30.25 -12.90
CA GLY A 8 -4.76 -31.62 -13.35
C GLY A 8 -3.42 -32.21 -12.97
N ILE A 9 -2.63 -31.66 -12.04
CA ILE A 9 -1.34 -32.26 -11.68
C ILE A 9 -1.28 -32.52 -10.18
N GLY A 10 -1.24 -33.82 -9.85
CA GLY A 10 -1.18 -34.34 -8.49
C GLY A 10 -0.01 -33.81 -7.68
N ARG A 11 -0.24 -33.77 -6.36
CA ARG A 11 0.68 -33.48 -5.25
C ARG A 11 2.16 -33.59 -5.65
N ARG A 12 2.75 -32.47 -6.07
CA ARG A 12 4.21 -32.28 -6.11
C ARG A 12 4.65 -31.36 -4.97
N GLY A 13 5.90 -31.55 -4.55
CA GLY A 13 6.36 -31.43 -3.17
C GLY A 13 6.38 -30.01 -2.59
N ARG A 14 6.37 -29.97 -1.25
CA ARG A 14 6.46 -28.77 -0.38
C ARG A 14 7.65 -27.83 -0.68
N GLY A 15 8.62 -28.24 -1.52
CA GLY A 15 9.80 -27.46 -1.90
C GLY A 15 9.68 -26.65 -3.20
N GLU A 16 8.65 -26.85 -4.03
CA GLU A 16 8.44 -26.05 -5.26
C GLU A 16 7.64 -24.77 -4.97
N CYS A 17 6.76 -24.82 -3.96
CA CYS A 17 5.91 -23.67 -3.55
C CYS A 17 6.72 -22.53 -2.89
N SER A 18 7.89 -22.85 -2.29
CA SER A 18 8.77 -21.83 -1.70
C SER A 18 9.55 -21.06 -2.77
N LYS A 19 9.99 -21.71 -3.85
CA LYS A 19 10.77 -21.07 -4.92
C LYS A 19 9.94 -20.10 -5.76
N SER A 20 8.67 -20.41 -6.01
CA SER A 20 7.76 -19.51 -6.75
C SER A 20 7.43 -18.24 -5.96
N THR A 21 7.26 -18.36 -4.64
CA THR A 21 6.97 -17.23 -3.74
C THR A 21 8.19 -16.30 -3.59
N VAL A 22 9.40 -16.87 -3.50
CA VAL A 22 10.65 -16.09 -3.44
C VAL A 22 10.86 -15.30 -4.74
N ARG A 23 10.64 -15.92 -5.90
CA ARG A 23 10.71 -15.23 -7.21
C ARG A 23 9.73 -14.07 -7.33
N PHE A 24 8.52 -14.21 -6.78
CA PHE A 24 7.51 -13.16 -6.81
C PHE A 24 7.92 -11.94 -5.98
N ALA A 25 8.36 -12.15 -4.74
CA ALA A 25 8.82 -11.07 -3.88
C ALA A 25 9.99 -10.29 -4.49
N GLU A 26 10.97 -11.00 -5.06
CA GLU A 26 12.12 -10.39 -5.74
C GLU A 26 11.69 -9.61 -6.99
N THR A 27 10.73 -10.14 -7.76
CA THR A 27 10.15 -9.45 -8.92
C THR A 27 9.50 -8.14 -8.50
N CYS A 28 8.67 -8.13 -7.45
CA CYS A 28 8.03 -6.91 -6.95
C CYS A 28 9.04 -5.85 -6.51
N VAL A 29 10.12 -6.24 -5.83
CA VAL A 29 11.20 -5.33 -5.40
C VAL A 29 11.98 -4.75 -6.59
N ILE A 30 12.07 -5.48 -7.70
CA ILE A 30 12.71 -5.00 -8.92
C ILE A 30 11.78 -4.02 -9.65
N ILE A 31 10.49 -4.34 -9.74
CA ILE A 31 9.48 -3.47 -10.40
C ILE A 31 9.31 -2.13 -9.66
N ASP A 32 9.36 -2.11 -8.32
CA ASP A 32 9.34 -0.87 -7.51
C ASP A 32 10.45 0.14 -7.89
N LYS A 33 11.50 -0.33 -8.57
CA LYS A 33 12.60 0.51 -9.05
C LYS A 33 12.39 1.05 -10.47
N LEU A 34 11.31 0.68 -11.16
CA LEU A 34 11.06 1.04 -12.56
C LEU A 34 11.20 2.54 -12.80
N ASP A 35 10.60 3.36 -11.92
CA ASP A 35 10.66 4.82 -12.02
C ASP A 35 12.07 5.40 -11.79
N LYS A 36 12.96 4.65 -11.11
CA LYS A 36 14.30 5.10 -10.74
C LYS A 36 15.37 4.67 -11.72
N ILE A 37 15.28 3.44 -12.24
CA ILE A 37 16.34 2.84 -13.08
C ILE A 37 15.92 2.66 -14.55
N GLY A 38 14.63 2.79 -14.86
CA GLY A 38 14.09 2.66 -16.21
C GLY A 38 13.84 1.23 -16.67
N ALA A 39 13.05 1.09 -17.73
CA ALA A 39 12.56 -0.18 -18.26
C ALA A 39 13.67 -1.17 -18.66
N ASP A 40 14.72 -0.69 -19.34
CA ASP A 40 15.79 -1.56 -19.84
C ASP A 40 16.61 -2.19 -18.70
N ALA A 41 16.90 -1.41 -17.66
CA ALA A 41 17.58 -1.89 -16.47
C ALA A 41 16.71 -2.87 -15.66
N VAL A 42 15.41 -2.62 -15.55
CA VAL A 42 14.46 -3.54 -14.91
C VAL A 42 14.42 -4.88 -15.64
N LYS A 43 14.28 -4.90 -16.97
CA LYS A 43 14.29 -6.13 -17.77
C LYS A 43 15.56 -6.96 -17.55
N LYS A 44 16.71 -6.27 -17.49
CA LYS A 44 17.99 -6.92 -17.20
C LYS A 44 18.03 -7.53 -15.79
N GLU A 45 17.59 -6.80 -14.77
CA GLU A 45 17.53 -7.35 -13.41
C GLU A 45 16.56 -8.53 -13.28
N LEU A 46 15.41 -8.49 -13.97
CA LEU A 46 14.45 -9.61 -14.00
C LEU A 46 15.04 -10.87 -14.63
N SER A 47 15.84 -10.72 -15.69
CA SER A 47 16.56 -11.84 -16.31
C SER A 47 17.69 -12.35 -15.40
N ASP A 48 18.56 -11.45 -14.93
CA ASP A 48 19.80 -11.81 -14.22
C ASP A 48 19.53 -12.38 -12.81
N LYS A 49 18.56 -11.81 -12.08
CA LYS A 49 18.29 -12.18 -10.67
C LYS A 49 17.17 -13.19 -10.52
N VAL A 50 16.06 -13.01 -11.25
CA VAL A 50 14.86 -13.86 -11.10
C VAL A 50 14.89 -15.04 -12.08
N GLY A 51 15.60 -14.89 -13.21
CA GLY A 51 15.69 -15.91 -14.25
C GLY A 51 14.43 -15.96 -15.13
N LEU A 52 13.76 -14.82 -15.33
CA LEU A 52 12.60 -14.72 -16.24
C LEU A 52 13.06 -14.57 -17.69
N SER A 53 12.26 -15.08 -18.64
CA SER A 53 12.52 -14.88 -20.06
C SER A 53 12.31 -13.41 -20.45
N ALA A 54 12.96 -12.99 -21.54
CA ALA A 54 12.83 -11.63 -22.07
C ALA A 54 11.36 -11.28 -22.38
N GLU A 55 10.61 -12.22 -22.96
CA GLU A 55 9.19 -12.08 -23.28
C GLU A 55 8.33 -11.79 -22.05
N VAL A 56 8.60 -12.48 -20.93
CA VAL A 56 7.88 -12.27 -19.66
C VAL A 56 8.25 -10.91 -19.06
N GLY A 57 9.53 -10.53 -19.11
CA GLY A 57 9.98 -9.21 -18.65
C GLY A 57 9.35 -8.06 -19.45
N GLU A 58 9.20 -8.22 -20.76
CA GLU A 58 8.51 -7.26 -21.62
C GLU A 58 7.03 -7.15 -21.28
N THR A 59 6.36 -8.28 -21.08
CA THR A 59 4.94 -8.31 -20.69
C THR A 59 4.72 -7.63 -19.34
N ILE A 60 5.58 -7.88 -18.36
CA ILE A 60 5.51 -7.24 -17.03
C ILE A 60 5.64 -5.73 -17.16
N VAL A 61 6.67 -5.25 -17.87
CA VAL A 61 6.91 -3.80 -18.03
C VAL A 61 5.76 -3.14 -18.82
N ALA A 62 5.24 -3.82 -19.84
CA ALA A 62 4.08 -3.33 -20.58
C ALA A 62 2.83 -3.25 -19.70
N ALA A 63 2.56 -4.29 -18.91
CA ALA A 63 1.42 -4.33 -18.01
C ALA A 63 1.49 -3.24 -16.93
N THR A 64 2.68 -2.96 -16.37
CA THR A 64 2.86 -1.86 -15.40
C THR A 64 2.58 -0.47 -15.96
N GLY A 65 2.60 -0.31 -17.29
CA GLY A 65 2.26 0.94 -17.97
C GLY A 65 0.78 1.13 -18.29
N ALA A 66 -0.08 0.15 -17.97
CA ALA A 66 -1.51 0.22 -18.24
C ALA A 66 -2.20 1.31 -17.42
N LYS A 67 -3.10 2.07 -18.06
CA LYS A 67 -3.83 3.18 -17.42
C LYS A 67 -5.19 2.77 -16.85
N THR A 68 -5.70 1.64 -17.31
CA THR A 68 -6.99 1.10 -16.88
C THR A 68 -6.85 -0.36 -16.48
N LEU A 69 -7.78 -0.82 -15.63
CA LEU A 69 -7.80 -2.21 -15.20
C LEU A 69 -8.03 -3.16 -16.38
N GLU A 70 -8.84 -2.74 -17.35
CA GLU A 70 -9.14 -3.50 -18.56
C GLU A 70 -7.91 -3.65 -19.46
N GLU A 71 -7.20 -2.55 -19.71
CA GLU A 71 -5.93 -2.58 -20.46
C GLU A 71 -4.89 -3.45 -19.76
N PHE A 72 -4.78 -3.36 -18.43
CA PHE A 72 -3.91 -4.23 -17.64
C PHE A 72 -4.29 -5.70 -17.83
N ALA A 73 -5.58 -6.03 -17.73
CA ALA A 73 -6.07 -7.39 -17.84
C ALA A 73 -5.81 -8.01 -19.22
N GLU A 74 -5.89 -7.20 -20.28
CA GLU A 74 -5.57 -7.59 -21.65
C GLU A 74 -4.07 -7.82 -21.84
N ILE A 75 -3.22 -6.85 -21.46
CA ILE A 75 -1.76 -6.93 -21.64
C ILE A 75 -1.16 -8.08 -20.81
N ALA A 76 -1.63 -8.24 -19.57
CA ALA A 76 -1.20 -9.32 -18.70
C ALA A 76 -1.80 -10.68 -19.10
N GLY A 77 -2.78 -10.71 -20.00
CA GLY A 77 -3.45 -11.95 -20.42
C GLY A 77 -4.20 -12.63 -19.27
N VAL A 78 -4.67 -11.86 -18.28
CA VAL A 78 -5.36 -12.39 -17.08
C VAL A 78 -6.88 -12.33 -17.20
N GLY A 79 -7.42 -11.56 -18.15
CA GLY A 79 -8.86 -11.51 -18.46
C GLY A 79 -9.73 -11.31 -17.21
N GLU A 80 -10.75 -12.13 -17.03
CA GLU A 80 -11.66 -12.10 -15.88
C GLU A 80 -11.15 -12.96 -14.71
N SER A 81 -9.89 -12.75 -14.31
CA SER A 81 -9.34 -13.38 -13.11
C SER A 81 -10.06 -12.90 -11.85
N GLU A 82 -9.96 -13.65 -10.75
CA GLU A 82 -10.59 -13.26 -9.49
C GLU A 82 -10.04 -11.92 -8.97
N GLU A 83 -8.76 -11.62 -9.21
CA GLU A 83 -8.13 -10.36 -8.81
C GLU A 83 -8.68 -9.15 -9.57
N VAL A 84 -8.95 -9.31 -10.88
CA VAL A 84 -9.60 -8.27 -11.68
C VAL A 84 -11.02 -8.01 -11.19
N LYS A 85 -11.77 -9.07 -10.85
CA LYS A 85 -13.10 -8.94 -10.25
C LYS A 85 -13.05 -8.28 -8.87
N GLU A 86 -12.06 -8.59 -8.06
CA GLU A 86 -11.85 -7.96 -6.75
C GLU A 86 -11.58 -6.46 -6.87
N LEU A 87 -10.70 -6.04 -7.80
CA LEU A 87 -10.45 -4.63 -8.06
C LEU A 87 -11.68 -3.92 -8.60
N ARG A 88 -12.41 -4.52 -9.55
CA ARG A 88 -13.65 -3.95 -10.07
C ARG A 88 -14.69 -3.76 -8.95
N ARG A 89 -14.79 -4.74 -8.05
CA ARG A 89 -15.65 -4.66 -6.87
C ARG A 89 -15.20 -3.56 -5.91
N LEU A 90 -13.90 -3.37 -5.71
CA LEU A 90 -13.36 -2.30 -4.88
C LEU A 90 -13.77 -0.92 -5.41
N PHE A 91 -13.61 -0.68 -6.71
CA PHE A 91 -14.04 0.58 -7.33
C PHE A 91 -15.54 0.80 -7.23
N ALA A 92 -16.37 -0.24 -7.46
CA ALA A 92 -17.81 -0.14 -7.29
C ALA A 92 -18.21 0.20 -5.83
N LEU A 93 -17.58 -0.43 -4.84
CA LEU A 93 -17.81 -0.11 -3.44
C LEU A 93 -17.38 1.32 -3.08
N ALA A 94 -16.31 1.82 -3.67
CA ALA A 94 -15.85 3.19 -3.45
C ALA A 94 -16.79 4.23 -4.07
N GLU A 95 -17.42 3.91 -5.20
CA GLU A 95 -18.48 4.71 -5.81
C GLU A 95 -19.71 4.75 -4.89
N ASP A 96 -20.17 3.59 -4.41
CA ASP A 96 -21.29 3.49 -3.46
C ASP A 96 -21.03 4.29 -2.17
N TYR A 97 -19.77 4.34 -1.71
CA TYR A 97 -19.38 5.09 -0.52
C TYR A 97 -19.17 6.59 -0.76
N GLY A 98 -19.10 7.04 -2.02
CA GLY A 98 -18.90 8.44 -2.39
C GLY A 98 -17.43 8.91 -2.37
N PHE A 99 -16.46 8.00 -2.47
CA PHE A 99 -15.03 8.33 -2.54
C PHE A 99 -14.34 7.87 -3.83
N ALA A 100 -15.10 7.54 -4.88
CA ALA A 100 -14.54 7.18 -6.18
C ALA A 100 -13.55 8.22 -6.72
N ASP A 101 -13.84 9.51 -6.56
CA ASP A 101 -12.94 10.61 -7.00
C ASP A 101 -11.58 10.64 -6.29
N TRP A 102 -11.43 9.89 -5.19
CA TRP A 102 -10.18 9.77 -4.44
C TRP A 102 -9.37 8.53 -4.80
N LEU A 103 -9.92 7.64 -5.63
CA LEU A 103 -9.24 6.44 -6.09
C LEU A 103 -8.87 6.57 -7.57
N GLN A 104 -7.67 6.12 -7.89
CA GLN A 104 -7.20 5.99 -9.26
C GLN A 104 -6.51 4.64 -9.40
N PHE A 105 -6.81 3.93 -10.49
CA PHE A 105 -6.08 2.71 -10.82
C PHE A 105 -4.68 3.08 -11.35
N ASP A 106 -3.67 2.41 -10.81
CA ASP A 106 -2.28 2.54 -11.24
C ASP A 106 -1.60 1.15 -11.18
N ALA A 107 -1.24 0.63 -12.34
CA ALA A 107 -0.60 -0.69 -12.48
C ALA A 107 0.88 -0.68 -12.07
N SER A 108 1.49 0.49 -11.91
CA SER A 108 2.89 0.63 -11.49
C SER A 108 3.07 0.52 -9.98
N VAL A 109 1.99 0.66 -9.20
CA VAL A 109 2.02 0.61 -7.74
C VAL A 109 2.29 -0.82 -7.27
N VAL A 110 3.56 -1.12 -7.04
CA VAL A 110 4.04 -2.39 -6.51
C VAL A 110 4.84 -2.10 -5.25
N ARG A 111 4.23 -2.28 -4.07
CA ARG A 111 4.91 -1.99 -2.81
C ARG A 111 6.07 -2.96 -2.60
N GLY A 112 7.27 -2.44 -2.31
CA GLY A 112 8.48 -3.22 -2.03
C GLY A 112 8.46 -4.13 -0.79
N LEU A 113 7.31 -4.30 -0.12
CA LEU A 113 7.15 -5.22 0.99
C LEU A 113 6.57 -6.56 0.49
N ALA A 114 7.37 -7.61 0.62
CA ALA A 114 7.09 -8.95 0.10
C ALA A 114 5.85 -9.65 0.70
N TYR A 115 5.23 -9.09 1.73
CA TYR A 115 4.14 -9.74 2.46
C TYR A 115 2.74 -9.43 1.91
N TYR A 116 2.60 -8.51 0.96
CA TYR A 116 1.30 -8.22 0.36
C TYR A 116 0.84 -9.37 -0.56
N THR A 117 -0.43 -9.74 -0.42
CA THR A 117 -1.03 -10.89 -1.12
C THR A 117 -2.14 -10.52 -2.10
N GLY A 118 -2.66 -9.30 -2.02
CA GLY A 118 -3.76 -8.81 -2.87
C GLY A 118 -3.63 -7.33 -3.17
N VAL A 119 -4.76 -6.60 -3.12
CA VAL A 119 -4.81 -5.16 -3.38
C VAL A 119 -3.78 -4.41 -2.52
N VAL A 120 -3.03 -3.53 -3.17
CA VAL A 120 -2.14 -2.54 -2.55
C VAL A 120 -2.57 -1.15 -2.99
N PHE A 121 -2.30 -0.15 -2.15
CA PHE A 121 -2.64 1.24 -2.44
C PHE A 121 -1.66 2.20 -1.76
N GLU A 122 -1.57 3.39 -2.33
CA GLU A 122 -0.76 4.49 -1.83
C GLU A 122 -1.57 5.79 -1.92
N GLY A 123 -1.40 6.66 -0.92
CA GLY A 123 -1.99 7.99 -0.92
C GLY A 123 -0.94 9.01 -1.33
N PHE A 124 -1.22 9.75 -2.41
CA PHE A 124 -0.35 10.81 -2.92
C PHE A 124 -1.07 12.15 -2.96
N ASP A 125 -0.30 13.23 -2.91
CA ASP A 125 -0.81 14.54 -3.30
C ASP A 125 -1.04 14.59 -4.81
N ARG A 126 -2.14 15.22 -5.24
CA ARG A 126 -2.51 15.30 -6.66
C ARG A 126 -1.52 16.09 -7.52
N ALA A 127 -0.69 16.95 -6.93
CA ALA A 127 0.37 17.63 -7.67
C ALA A 127 1.58 16.73 -7.93
N GLY A 128 1.67 15.55 -7.28
CA GLY A 128 2.76 14.58 -7.47
C GLY A 128 4.13 15.07 -6.99
N VAL A 129 4.15 16.13 -6.16
CA VAL A 129 5.40 16.77 -5.70
C VAL A 129 5.99 16.03 -4.51
N LEU A 130 5.13 15.52 -3.62
CA LEU A 130 5.54 14.85 -2.39
C LEU A 130 5.57 13.33 -2.55
N ARG A 131 6.34 12.69 -1.67
CA ARG A 131 6.32 11.23 -1.51
C ARG A 131 4.95 10.74 -1.04
N ALA A 132 4.73 9.43 -1.07
CA ALA A 132 3.51 8.82 -0.53
C ALA A 132 3.26 9.25 0.93
N VAL A 133 2.05 9.74 1.19
CA VAL A 133 1.57 10.17 2.51
C VAL A 133 1.18 8.96 3.36
N CYS A 134 0.52 8.00 2.73
CA CYS A 134 0.14 6.73 3.34
C CYS A 134 0.32 5.59 2.34
N GLY A 135 0.36 4.36 2.84
CA GLY A 135 0.44 3.18 1.99
C GLY A 135 0.04 1.92 2.74
N GLY A 136 -0.57 1.00 2.02
CA GLY A 136 -1.14 -0.19 2.61
C GLY A 136 -1.54 -1.25 1.59
N GLY A 137 -2.23 -2.26 2.09
CA GLY A 137 -2.71 -3.36 1.27
C GLY A 137 -3.16 -4.56 2.08
N ARG A 138 -3.53 -5.62 1.36
CA ARG A 138 -3.94 -6.93 1.89
C ARG A 138 -2.74 -7.85 2.09
N TYR A 139 -2.65 -8.54 3.22
CA TYR A 139 -1.51 -9.38 3.62
C TYR A 139 -1.93 -10.62 4.42
N ASP A 140 -2.61 -11.55 3.75
CA ASP A 140 -3.30 -12.68 4.41
C ASP A 140 -2.34 -13.74 4.97
N LYS A 141 -1.15 -13.84 4.39
CA LYS A 141 -0.13 -14.85 4.75
C LYS A 141 0.85 -14.37 5.82
N LEU A 142 0.76 -13.11 6.24
CA LEU A 142 1.74 -12.53 7.18
C LEU A 142 1.79 -13.33 8.49
N LEU A 143 0.64 -13.69 9.05
CA LEU A 143 0.58 -14.39 10.34
C LEU A 143 1.06 -15.85 10.26
N GLU A 144 1.07 -16.46 9.08
CA GLU A 144 1.65 -17.80 8.88
C GLU A 144 3.17 -17.77 9.08
N LEU A 145 3.84 -16.69 8.65
CA LEU A 145 5.27 -16.48 8.88
C LEU A 145 5.61 -16.40 10.38
N TYR A 146 4.65 -16.03 11.22
CA TYR A 146 4.80 -15.89 12.67
C TYR A 146 4.22 -17.09 13.45
N GLY A 147 3.89 -18.19 12.76
CA GLY A 147 3.50 -19.46 13.40
C GLY A 147 2.00 -19.68 13.55
N SER A 148 1.15 -18.88 12.90
CA SER A 148 -0.27 -19.21 12.78
C SER A 148 -0.46 -20.53 12.01
N LYS A 149 -1.35 -21.39 12.52
CA LYS A 149 -1.70 -22.67 11.86
C LYS A 149 -2.74 -22.52 10.76
N LYS A 150 -3.37 -21.34 10.68
CA LYS A 150 -4.41 -21.01 9.70
C LYS A 150 -4.09 -19.67 9.09
N GLU A 151 -4.45 -19.52 7.82
CA GLU A 151 -4.46 -18.23 7.16
C GLU A 151 -5.44 -17.29 7.88
N VAL A 152 -5.01 -16.06 8.12
CA VAL A 152 -5.82 -15.03 8.77
C VAL A 152 -5.80 -13.82 7.85
N PRO A 153 -6.89 -13.56 7.12
CA PRO A 153 -6.94 -12.45 6.20
C PRO A 153 -6.78 -11.11 6.91
N CYS A 154 -5.90 -10.27 6.39
CA CYS A 154 -5.55 -9.00 7.00
C CYS A 154 -5.46 -7.90 5.93
N VAL A 155 -5.90 -6.69 6.30
CA VAL A 155 -5.75 -5.48 5.51
C VAL A 155 -5.46 -4.32 6.44
N GLY A 156 -4.59 -3.42 6.00
CA GLY A 156 -4.18 -2.27 6.80
C GLY A 156 -3.31 -1.32 6.01
N PHE A 157 -3.04 -0.16 6.61
CA PHE A 157 -2.15 0.85 6.05
C PHE A 157 -1.39 1.57 7.15
N GLY A 158 -0.24 2.12 6.78
CA GLY A 158 0.49 3.09 7.59
C GLY A 158 0.24 4.50 7.06
N PHE A 159 0.11 5.46 7.97
CA PHE A 159 -0.04 6.87 7.64
C PHE A 159 1.12 7.64 8.27
N GLY A 160 1.98 8.24 7.46
CA GLY A 160 3.17 8.94 7.92
C GLY A 160 2.85 10.35 8.40
N ASP A 161 3.39 10.75 9.55
CA ASP A 161 3.22 12.08 10.14
C ASP A 161 4.07 13.16 9.43
N CYS A 162 5.30 12.85 9.04
CA CYS A 162 6.19 13.83 8.42
C CYS A 162 5.64 14.40 7.10
N VAL A 163 5.23 13.54 6.18
CA VAL A 163 4.81 13.94 4.82
C VAL A 163 3.46 14.67 4.85
N VAL A 164 2.52 14.21 5.68
CA VAL A 164 1.24 14.92 5.83
C VAL A 164 1.43 16.30 6.43
N MET A 165 2.32 16.44 7.42
CA MET A 165 2.58 17.74 8.03
C MET A 165 3.24 18.70 7.06
N GLU A 166 4.12 18.22 6.18
CA GLU A 166 4.71 19.01 5.09
C GLU A 166 3.62 19.45 4.09
N LEU A 167 2.76 18.52 3.66
CA LEU A 167 1.64 18.82 2.77
C LEU A 167 0.67 19.85 3.37
N LEU A 168 0.28 19.69 4.63
CA LEU A 168 -0.66 20.61 5.30
C LEU A 168 -0.06 22.01 5.47
N LYS A 169 1.26 22.10 5.74
CA LYS A 169 1.99 23.37 5.81
C LYS A 169 2.06 24.05 4.45
N GLU A 170 2.40 23.31 3.39
CA GLU A 170 2.48 23.82 2.02
C GLU A 170 1.13 24.34 1.53
N ARG A 171 0.04 23.64 1.87
CA ARG A 171 -1.33 24.03 1.54
C ARG A 171 -1.86 25.17 2.44
N GLY A 172 -1.14 25.56 3.48
CA GLY A 172 -1.56 26.61 4.42
C GLY A 172 -2.81 26.26 5.24
N VAL A 173 -3.10 24.98 5.42
CA VAL A 173 -4.30 24.48 6.14
C VAL A 173 -3.99 23.99 7.55
N LEU A 174 -2.71 24.03 7.96
CA LEU A 174 -2.32 23.69 9.33
C LEU A 174 -2.72 24.85 10.26
N PRO A 175 -3.72 24.68 11.15
CA PRO A 175 -4.14 25.76 12.03
C PRO A 175 -3.07 26.04 13.09
N GLU A 176 -2.94 27.31 13.46
CA GLU A 176 -2.23 27.65 14.69
C GLU A 176 -3.10 27.26 15.89
N LEU A 177 -2.56 26.40 16.75
CA LEU A 177 -3.20 25.99 17.99
C LEU A 177 -2.39 26.55 19.16
N PRO A 178 -2.52 27.86 19.47
CA PRO A 178 -1.87 28.41 20.64
C PRO A 178 -2.39 27.70 21.90
N PRO A 179 -1.55 27.51 22.92
CA PRO A 179 -2.02 27.02 24.22
C PRO A 179 -3.14 27.94 24.71
N SER A 180 -4.31 27.36 24.96
CA SER A 180 -5.45 28.06 25.52
C SER A 180 -5.94 27.35 26.76
N VAL A 181 -6.46 28.13 27.70
CA VAL A 181 -7.09 27.66 28.92
C VAL A 181 -8.40 28.43 29.08
N ASP A 182 -9.45 27.76 29.52
CA ASP A 182 -10.75 28.41 29.72
C ASP A 182 -10.72 29.39 30.91
N MET A 183 -9.95 29.06 31.94
CA MET A 183 -9.80 29.86 33.15
C MET A 183 -8.40 29.71 33.74
N VAL A 184 -7.88 30.81 34.28
CA VAL A 184 -6.70 30.81 35.16
C VAL A 184 -7.17 31.14 36.57
N VAL A 185 -6.98 30.22 37.51
CA VAL A 185 -7.28 30.46 38.92
C VAL A 185 -6.05 31.06 39.59
N ALA A 186 -6.11 32.36 39.91
CA ALA A 186 -5.07 33.04 40.67
C ALA A 186 -5.45 33.08 42.16
N ALA A 187 -4.59 32.52 43.01
CA ALA A 187 -4.77 32.65 44.45
C ALA A 187 -4.58 34.11 44.88
N TYR A 188 -5.50 34.63 45.70
CA TYR A 188 -5.40 36.01 46.22
C TYR A 188 -4.13 36.23 47.05
N ASN A 189 -3.69 35.21 47.79
CA ASN A 189 -2.45 35.20 48.58
C ASN A 189 -1.92 33.77 48.79
N ALA A 190 -0.75 33.64 49.41
CA ALA A 190 -0.09 32.35 49.65
C ALA A 190 -0.95 31.36 50.48
N ASP A 191 -1.67 31.86 51.49
CA ASP A 191 -2.52 31.04 52.36
C ASP A 191 -3.71 30.40 51.61
N MET A 192 -4.14 31.02 50.51
CA MET A 192 -5.23 30.53 49.66
C MET A 192 -4.78 29.60 48.54
N MET A 193 -3.47 29.40 48.36
CA MET A 193 -2.93 28.56 47.27
C MET A 193 -3.50 27.14 47.29
N GLY A 194 -3.57 26.51 48.47
CA GLY A 194 -4.15 25.17 48.61
C GLY A 194 -5.63 25.11 48.23
N LYS A 195 -6.41 26.16 48.54
CA LYS A 195 -7.84 26.22 48.17
C LYS A 195 -8.04 26.50 46.68
N ALA A 196 -7.24 27.40 46.12
CA ALA A 196 -7.24 27.74 44.70
C ALA A 196 -6.90 26.50 43.83
N CYS A 197 -5.83 25.77 44.18
CA CYS A 197 -5.39 24.62 43.41
C CYS A 197 -6.32 23.39 43.52
N PHE A 198 -6.91 23.11 44.69
CA PHE A 198 -7.64 21.85 44.91
C PHE A 198 -9.16 21.95 44.82
N ARG A 199 -9.78 23.13 44.98
CA ARG A 199 -11.25 23.25 45.05
C ARG A 199 -11.88 24.01 43.87
N VAL A 200 -11.08 24.70 43.08
CA VAL A 200 -11.57 25.54 41.96
C VAL A 200 -11.09 25.00 40.61
N CYS A 201 -9.92 24.36 40.54
CA CYS A 201 -9.38 23.79 39.30
C CYS A 201 -9.85 22.36 38.98
N LEU A 202 -10.56 21.69 39.90
CA LEU A 202 -11.14 20.34 39.73
C LEU A 202 -12.66 20.43 39.71
#